data_AF-A0A944T6J4-F1
#
_entry.id   AF-A0A944T6J4-F1
#
_cell.length_a   1.000
_cell.length_b   1.000
_cell.length_c   1.000
_cell.angle_alpha   90.00
_cell.angle_beta   90.00
_cell.angle_gamma   90.00
#
_symmetry.space_group_name_H-M   'P 1'
#
loop_
_entity.id
_entity.type
_entity.pdbx_description
1 polymer ?
#
loop_
_entity_poly.entity_id
_entity_poly.type
_entity_poly.pdbx_seq_one_letter_code
_entity_poly.pdbx_strand_id
1 'polypeptide(L)'
;MNKIFPIILAVILSGCSNHDSKFEKCADSMFILTNELMKKRLPSEAKPTESIEEFNSNSYSKKKEYNFYMALIKICELKYSENPEIFDRDYE
;
A
#
# COMPACT_ATOMS: atom_id res chain seq x y z
N MET A 1 16.55 11.60 40.10
CA MET A 1 17.28 11.13 38.90
C MET A 1 16.59 9.89 38.34
N ASN A 2 15.50 10.08 37.58
CA ASN A 2 14.88 9.01 36.78
C ASN A 2 15.32 9.19 35.33
N LYS A 3 16.52 8.72 34.99
CA LYS A 3 17.13 8.85 33.66
C LYS A 3 16.76 7.73 32.68
N ILE A 4 15.73 6.93 32.99
CA ILE A 4 15.33 5.77 32.18
C ILE A 4 14.20 6.14 31.19
N PHE A 5 13.54 7.29 31.38
CA PHE A 5 12.39 7.70 30.57
C PHE A 5 12.65 7.96 29.08
N PRO A 6 13.81 8.48 28.61
CA PRO A 6 13.96 8.81 27.20
C PRO A 6 14.19 7.57 26.31
N ILE A 7 14.58 6.43 26.89
CA ILE A 7 14.86 5.21 26.13
C ILE A 7 13.57 4.51 25.73
N ILE A 8 12.53 4.55 26.57
CA ILE A 8 11.25 3.89 26.29
C ILE A 8 10.49 4.61 25.15
N LEU A 9 10.68 5.92 24.99
CA LEU A 9 10.02 6.70 23.92
C LEU A 9 10.61 6.41 22.52
N ALA A 10 11.89 6.06 22.45
CA ALA A 10 12.58 5.81 21.18
C ALA A 10 12.21 4.45 20.54
N VAL A 11 11.79 3.46 21.34
CA VAL A 11 11.46 2.12 20.86
C VAL A 11 10.06 2.04 20.25
N ILE A 12 9.18 3.01 20.54
CA ILE A 12 7.80 3.01 20.03
C ILE A 12 7.72 3.62 18.61
N LEU A 13 8.74 4.39 18.19
CA LEU A 13 8.74 5.11 16.89
C LEU A 13 9.52 4.41 15.77
N SER A 14 10.31 3.37 16.07
CA SER A 14 11.05 2.62 15.04
C SER A 14 10.25 1.45 14.43
N GLY A 15 8.98 1.29 14.82
CA GLY A 15 8.09 0.21 14.39
C GLY A 15 7.14 0.56 13.24
N CYS A 16 7.34 1.64 12.49
CA CYS A 16 6.66 1.80 11.20
C CYS A 16 7.27 0.77 10.24
N SER A 17 6.61 -0.37 10.12
CA SER A 17 7.16 -1.54 9.44
C SER A 17 7.46 -1.20 7.97
N ASN A 18 8.71 -1.37 7.54
CA ASN A 18 9.07 -1.36 6.12
C ASN A 18 8.31 -2.43 5.31
N HIS A 19 7.73 -3.42 6.00
CA HIS A 19 6.93 -4.48 5.41
C HIS A 19 5.62 -3.94 4.80
N ASP A 20 4.90 -3.10 5.55
CA ASP A 20 3.63 -2.51 5.10
C ASP A 20 3.82 -1.60 3.87
N SER A 21 4.94 -0.90 3.80
CA SER A 21 5.26 0.02 2.69
C SER A 21 5.36 -0.69 1.34
N LYS A 22 5.89 -1.93 1.29
CA LYS A 22 6.04 -2.67 0.02
C LYS A 22 4.68 -3.11 -0.52
N PHE A 23 3.79 -3.59 0.36
CA PHE A 23 2.44 -3.97 -0.02
C PHE A 23 1.58 -2.78 -0.41
N GLU A 24 1.74 -1.63 0.27
CA GLU A 24 1.10 -0.38 -0.13
C GLU A 24 1.52 0.03 -1.56
N LYS A 25 2.83 0.10 -1.82
CA LYS A 25 3.36 0.42 -3.16
C LYS A 25 2.83 -0.53 -4.24
N CYS A 26 2.78 -1.83 -3.95
CA CYS A 26 2.22 -2.82 -4.86
C CYS A 26 0.73 -2.60 -5.12
N ALA A 27 -0.08 -2.41 -4.07
CA ALA A 27 -1.52 -2.22 -4.19
C ALA A 27 -1.87 -0.90 -4.91
N ASP A 28 -1.16 0.19 -4.63
CA ASP A 28 -1.31 1.47 -5.33
C ASP A 28 -0.97 1.33 -6.82
N SER A 29 0.13 0.63 -7.14
CA SER A 29 0.52 0.35 -8.53
C SER A 29 -0.54 -0.47 -9.26
N MET A 30 -1.08 -1.50 -8.60
CA MET A 30 -2.16 -2.32 -9.15
C MET A 30 -3.45 -1.52 -9.35
N PHE A 31 -3.77 -0.60 -8.44
CA PHE A 31 -4.95 0.24 -8.57
C PHE A 31 -4.86 1.16 -9.79
N ILE A 32 -3.72 1.84 -9.97
CA ILE A 32 -3.46 2.67 -11.15
C ILE A 32 -3.56 1.83 -12.43
N LEU A 33 -2.88 0.68 -12.48
CA LEU A 33 -2.91 -0.21 -13.65
C LEU A 33 -4.32 -0.70 -13.97
N THR A 34 -5.08 -1.08 -12.94
CA THR A 34 -6.48 -1.51 -13.09
C THR A 34 -7.31 -0.39 -13.68
N ASN A 35 -7.16 0.84 -13.17
CA ASN A 35 -7.90 1.98 -13.69
C ASN A 35 -7.53 2.32 -15.15
N GLU A 36 -6.25 2.23 -15.53
CA GLU A 36 -5.81 2.41 -16.92
C GLU A 36 -6.38 1.34 -17.86
N LEU A 37 -6.53 0.10 -17.39
CA LEU A 37 -7.20 -0.95 -18.15
C LEU A 37 -8.72 -0.71 -18.23
N MET A 38 -9.35 -0.24 -17.15
CA MET A 38 -10.75 0.12 -17.13
C MET A 38 -11.06 1.26 -18.10
N LYS A 39 -10.21 2.29 -18.21
CA LYS A 39 -10.39 3.36 -19.22
C LYS A 39 -10.53 2.81 -20.64
N LYS A 40 -9.84 1.71 -20.97
CA LYS A 40 -9.88 1.06 -22.28
C LYS A 40 -11.06 0.11 -22.47
N ARG A 41 -11.45 -0.61 -21.42
CA ARG A 41 -12.41 -1.73 -21.51
C ARG A 41 -13.79 -1.44 -20.94
N LEU A 42 -13.85 -0.60 -19.90
CA LEU A 42 -15.04 -0.25 -19.12
C LEU A 42 -15.00 1.26 -18.75
N PRO A 43 -15.04 2.16 -19.73
CA PRO A 43 -14.79 3.60 -19.51
C PRO A 43 -15.80 4.24 -18.55
N SER A 44 -17.03 3.73 -18.46
CA SER A 44 -18.05 4.19 -17.50
C SER A 44 -17.74 3.82 -16.05
N GLU A 45 -16.89 2.82 -15.82
CA GLU A 45 -16.50 2.36 -14.49
C GLU A 45 -15.13 2.92 -14.06
N ALA A 46 -14.33 3.38 -15.02
CA ALA A 46 -13.03 3.99 -14.77
C ALA A 46 -13.17 5.26 -13.92
N LYS A 47 -12.28 5.41 -12.94
CA LYS A 47 -12.22 6.60 -12.09
C LYS A 47 -11.44 7.72 -12.77
N PRO A 48 -11.87 8.98 -12.58
CA PRO A 48 -11.09 10.16 -12.95
C PRO A 48 -9.71 10.13 -12.31
N THR A 49 -8.73 10.76 -12.95
CA THR A 49 -7.35 10.82 -12.44
C THR A 49 -7.31 11.48 -11.05
N GLU A 50 -8.09 12.53 -10.85
CA GLU A 50 -8.16 13.27 -9.59
C GLU A 50 -8.64 12.38 -8.43
N SER A 51 -9.59 11.48 -8.68
CA SER A 51 -10.08 10.53 -7.67
C SER A 51 -9.03 9.46 -7.33
N ILE A 52 -8.18 9.09 -8.28
CA ILE A 52 -7.06 8.16 -8.02
C ILE A 52 -5.99 8.86 -7.17
N GLU A 53 -5.64 10.10 -7.52
CA GLU A 53 -4.67 10.90 -6.78
C GLU A 53 -5.13 11.18 -5.34
N GLU A 54 -6.40 11.55 -5.16
CA GLU A 54 -7.01 11.73 -3.85
C GLU A 54 -6.95 10.42 -3.03
N PHE A 55 -7.35 9.30 -3.64
CA PHE A 55 -7.28 8.01 -2.97
C PHE A 55 -5.85 7.65 -2.54
N ASN A 56 -4.87 7.84 -3.43
CA ASN A 56 -3.46 7.51 -3.18
C ASN A 56 -2.82 8.43 -2.13
N SER A 57 -3.34 9.65 -1.94
CA SER A 57 -2.89 10.59 -0.90
C SER A 57 -3.31 10.18 0.52
N ASN A 58 -4.27 9.26 0.66
CA ASN A 58 -4.69 8.75 1.96
C ASN A 58 -3.58 7.93 2.63
N SER A 59 -3.63 7.84 3.97
CA SER A 59 -2.75 6.92 4.70
C SER A 59 -3.06 5.46 4.37
N TYR A 60 -2.06 4.58 4.46
CA TYR A 60 -2.26 3.14 4.25
C TYR A 60 -3.40 2.56 5.09
N SER A 61 -3.48 2.95 6.36
CA SER A 61 -4.57 2.53 7.26
C SER A 61 -5.94 2.95 6.73
N LYS A 62 -6.06 4.14 6.16
CA LYS A 62 -7.31 4.65 5.59
C LYS A 62 -7.67 3.91 4.30
N LYS A 63 -6.70 3.63 3.43
CA LYS A 63 -6.90 2.84 2.21
C LYS A 63 -7.38 1.42 2.50
N LYS A 64 -6.91 0.80 3.60
CA LYS A 64 -7.35 -0.53 4.06
C LYS A 64 -8.81 -0.61 4.50
N GLU A 65 -9.50 0.52 4.71
CA GLU A 65 -10.95 0.52 4.97
C GLU A 65 -11.76 0.14 3.72
N TYR A 66 -11.15 0.17 2.53
CA TYR A 66 -11.82 -0.15 1.27
C TYR A 66 -11.62 -1.61 0.88
N ASN A 67 -12.71 -2.35 0.72
CA ASN A 67 -12.68 -3.78 0.37
C ASN A 67 -11.93 -4.08 -0.93
N PHE A 68 -12.08 -3.22 -1.96
CA PHE A 68 -11.35 -3.41 -3.21
C PHE A 68 -9.84 -3.32 -3.00
N TYR A 69 -9.39 -2.40 -2.15
CA TYR A 69 -7.98 -2.19 -1.87
C TYR A 69 -7.40 -3.34 -1.04
N MET A 70 -8.16 -3.86 -0.08
CA MET A 70 -7.80 -5.08 0.64
C MET A 70 -7.67 -6.29 -0.30
N ALA A 71 -8.47 -6.37 -1.36
CA ALA A 71 -8.30 -7.43 -2.37
C ALA A 71 -6.99 -7.26 -3.16
N LEU A 72 -6.59 -6.03 -3.50
CA LEU A 72 -5.31 -5.77 -4.14
C LEU A 72 -4.13 -6.15 -3.24
N ILE A 73 -4.21 -5.83 -1.94
CA ILE A 73 -3.19 -6.25 -0.96
C ILE A 73 -3.04 -7.77 -0.94
N LYS A 74 -4.14 -8.53 -0.91
CA LYS A 74 -4.09 -10.00 -0.95
C LYS A 74 -3.44 -10.55 -2.22
N ILE A 75 -3.63 -9.88 -3.36
CA ILE A 75 -2.93 -10.25 -4.60
C ILE A 75 -1.43 -9.99 -4.47
N CYS A 76 -1.04 -8.86 -3.86
CA CYS A 76 0.36 -8.55 -3.58
C CYS A 76 1.00 -9.54 -2.60
N GLU A 77 0.27 -9.96 -1.54
CA GLU A 77 0.70 -11.01 -0.60
C GLU A 77 0.92 -12.35 -1.32
N LEU A 78 0.01 -12.73 -2.23
CA LEU A 78 0.19 -13.93 -3.05
C LEU A 78 1.45 -13.82 -3.92
N LYS A 79 1.65 -12.69 -4.63
CA LYS A 79 2.85 -12.49 -5.44
C LYS A 79 4.13 -12.52 -4.62
N TYR A 80 4.13 -11.93 -3.43
CA TYR A 80 5.23 -12.02 -2.50
C TYR A 80 5.51 -13.47 -2.13
N SER A 81 4.46 -14.26 -1.82
CA SER A 81 4.62 -15.68 -1.47
C SER A 81 5.17 -16.53 -2.62
N GLU A 82 4.89 -16.16 -3.87
CA GLU A 82 5.39 -16.84 -5.06
C GLU A 82 6.87 -16.54 -5.34
N ASN A 83 7.30 -15.29 -5.18
CA ASN A 83 8.69 -14.88 -5.40
C ASN A 83 9.09 -13.66 -4.55
N PRO A 84 9.49 -13.88 -3.28
CA PRO A 84 9.80 -12.79 -2.35
C PRO A 84 10.93 -11.88 -2.83
N GLU A 85 11.99 -12.45 -3.42
CA GLU A 85 13.18 -11.69 -3.85
C GLU A 85 12.85 -10.69 -4.97
N ILE A 86 12.06 -11.13 -5.95
CA ILE A 86 11.60 -10.24 -7.03
C ILE A 86 10.66 -9.17 -6.47
N PHE A 87 9.72 -9.56 -5.63
CA PHE A 87 8.76 -8.64 -5.05
C PHE A 87 9.47 -7.55 -4.23
N ASP A 88 10.42 -7.94 -3.38
CA ASP A 88 11.20 -7.01 -2.57
C ASP A 88 11.99 -6.04 -3.45
N ARG A 89 12.67 -6.51 -4.50
CA ARG A 89 13.40 -5.63 -5.42
C ARG A 89 12.47 -4.63 -6.12
N ASP A 90 11.28 -5.07 -6.52
CA ASP A 90 10.36 -4.24 -7.29
C ASP A 90 9.64 -3.19 -6.42
N TYR A 91 9.55 -3.40 -5.10
CA TYR A 91 8.76 -2.56 -4.17
C TYR A 91 9.51 -2.06 -2.92
N GLU A 92 10.83 -2.28 -2.79
CA GLU A 92 11.69 -1.68 -1.75
C GLU A 92 11.69 -0.15 -1.73
#